data_AF-L0JQ13-F1
#
_entry.id   AF-L0JQ13-F1
#
_cell.length_a   1.000
_cell.length_b   1.000
_cell.length_c   1.000
_cell.angle_alpha   90.00
_cell.angle_beta   90.00
_cell.angle_gamma   90.00
#
_symmetry.space_group_name_H-M   'P 1'
#
loop_
_entity.id
_entity.type
_entity.pdbx_description
1 polymer ?
#
loop_
_entity_poly.entity_id
_entity_poly.type
_entity_poly.pdbx_seq_one_letter_code
_entity_poly.pdbx_strand_id
1 'polypeptide(L)'
;MQVTRRLRVDLERHEVPVGTEFTVRVRDDRRRPVEGAFVEARRKSARTDERGLCRLRLDAPGFWKLVAAKSPTDRVAYEPGSALVRVVSTASRRRPHRLVGSR
;
A
#
# COMPACT_ATOMS: atom_id res chain seq x y z
N MET A 1 13.89 28.49 -1.85
CA MET A 1 13.99 27.39 -2.83
C MET A 1 13.47 26.12 -2.19
N GLN A 2 12.47 25.46 -2.79
CA GLN A 2 11.97 24.17 -2.31
C GLN A 2 12.73 23.04 -2.99
N VAL A 3 13.07 22.00 -2.24
CA VAL A 3 13.61 20.77 -2.82
C VAL A 3 12.45 19.83 -3.14
N THR A 4 12.39 19.33 -4.37
CA THR A 4 11.42 18.31 -4.77
C THR A 4 11.90 16.93 -4.33
N ARG A 5 11.01 16.14 -3.72
CA ARG A 5 11.28 14.75 -3.34
C ARG A 5 10.18 13.83 -3.85
N ARG A 6 10.56 12.65 -4.33
CA ARG A 6 9.61 11.65 -4.80
C ARG A 6 9.23 10.68 -3.69
N LEU A 7 7.93 10.49 -3.50
CA LEU A 7 7.42 9.47 -2.59
C LEU A 7 7.56 8.08 -3.22
N ARG A 8 7.95 7.12 -2.39
CA ARG A 8 8.05 5.69 -2.69
C ARG A 8 7.12 4.97 -1.74
N VAL A 9 6.30 4.08 -2.28
CA VAL A 9 5.36 3.25 -1.53
C VAL A 9 5.86 1.82 -1.56
N ASP A 10 6.18 1.29 -0.40
CA ASP A 10 6.66 -0.07 -0.23
C ASP A 10 5.64 -0.88 0.57
N LEU A 11 5.51 -2.15 0.19
CA LEU A 11 4.63 -3.11 0.81
C LEU A 11 5.45 -4.27 1.32
N GLU A 12 5.18 -4.71 2.55
CA GLU A 12 5.80 -5.94 3.06
C GLU A 12 5.34 -7.16 2.26
N ARG A 13 4.11 -7.11 1.74
CA ARG A 13 3.51 -8.15 0.92
C ARG A 13 2.71 -7.52 -0.22
N HIS A 14 2.96 -7.97 -1.43
CA HIS A 14 2.19 -7.58 -2.61
C HIS A 14 0.89 -8.37 -2.75
N GLU A 15 0.68 -9.41 -1.94
CA GLU A 15 -0.54 -10.20 -1.89
C GLU A 15 -1.07 -10.28 -0.45
N VAL A 16 -2.31 -9.86 -0.24
CA VAL A 16 -2.95 -9.80 1.09
C VAL A 16 -4.35 -10.40 1.05
N PRO A 17 -4.78 -11.18 2.06
CA PRO A 17 -6.14 -11.67 2.10
C PRO A 17 -7.15 -10.54 2.36
N VAL A 18 -8.35 -10.65 1.78
CA VAL A 18 -9.47 -9.74 2.07
C VAL A 18 -9.69 -9.60 3.58
N GLY A 19 -9.89 -8.37 4.04
CA GLY A 19 -10.16 -8.05 5.43
C GLY A 19 -8.94 -8.14 6.36
N THR A 20 -7.76 -8.46 5.83
CA THR A 20 -6.50 -8.47 6.61
C THR A 20 -5.88 -7.07 6.60
N GLU A 21 -5.46 -6.61 7.77
CA GLU A 21 -4.67 -5.40 7.91
C GLU A 21 -3.25 -5.64 7.41
N PHE A 22 -2.71 -4.72 6.62
CA PHE A 22 -1.32 -4.77 6.16
C PHE A 22 -0.65 -3.41 6.30
N THR A 23 0.67 -3.45 6.50
CA THR A 23 1.51 -2.27 6.66
C THR A 23 1.95 -1.74 5.31
N VAL A 24 1.79 -0.43 5.12
CA VAL A 24 2.34 0.32 3.99
C VAL A 24 3.42 1.24 4.53
N ARG A 25 4.57 1.26 3.86
CA ARG A 25 5.68 2.15 4.19
C ARG A 25 5.84 3.20 3.11
N VAL A 26 5.95 4.47 3.50
CA VAL A 26 6.21 5.59 2.61
C VAL A 26 7.59 6.18 2.92
N ARG A 27 8.39 6.32 1.87
CA ARG A 27 9.76 6.87 1.94
C ARG A 27 9.99 7.92 0.86
N ASP A 28 10.96 8.80 1.08
CA ASP A 28 11.46 9.69 0.03
C ASP A 28 12.53 8.99 -0.85
N ASP A 29 13.01 9.68 -1.87
CA ASP A 29 14.10 9.28 -2.76
C ASP A 29 15.42 9.01 -2.03
N ARG A 30 15.61 9.61 -0.86
CA ARG A 30 16.75 9.36 0.04
C ARG A 30 16.49 8.23 1.03
N ARG A 31 15.43 7.44 0.82
CA ARG A 31 14.99 6.32 1.66
C ARG A 31 14.60 6.74 3.09
N ARG A 32 14.38 8.04 3.34
CA ARG A 32 13.94 8.51 4.66
C ARG A 32 12.44 8.27 4.83
N PRO A 33 11.98 7.91 6.03
CA PRO A 33 10.56 7.81 6.32
C PRO A 33 9.87 9.16 6.10
N VAL A 34 8.66 9.13 5.56
CA VAL A 34 7.85 10.34 5.38
C VAL A 34 6.64 10.24 6.27
N GLU A 35 6.65 11.02 7.34
CA GLU A 35 5.50 11.19 8.24
C GLU A 35 4.38 12.00 7.60
N GLY A 36 3.13 11.71 7.96
CA GLY A 36 1.96 12.49 7.57
C GLY A 36 1.64 12.45 6.08
N ALA A 37 2.30 11.59 5.30
CA ALA A 37 1.89 11.28 3.94
C ALA A 37 0.53 10.57 3.99
N PHE A 38 -0.38 11.01 3.13
CA PHE A 38 -1.70 10.46 2.93
C PHE A 38 -1.61 9.33 1.90
N VAL A 39 -1.94 8.12 2.32
CA VAL A 39 -1.98 6.94 1.46
C VAL A 39 -3.44 6.62 1.16
N GLU A 40 -3.80 6.65 -0.11
CA GLU A 40 -5.16 6.40 -0.60
C GLU A 40 -5.24 5.10 -1.41
N ALA A 41 -6.31 4.35 -1.17
CA ALA A 41 -6.67 3.10 -1.83
C ALA A 41 -8.17 3.12 -2.17
N ARG A 42 -8.54 3.75 -3.30
CA ARG A 42 -9.93 4.07 -3.65
C ARG A 42 -10.67 4.82 -2.53
N ARG A 43 -11.57 4.15 -1.79
CA ARG A 43 -12.38 4.74 -0.71
C ARG A 43 -11.75 4.62 0.68
N LYS A 44 -10.58 4.00 0.79
CA LYS A 44 -9.85 3.84 2.05
C LYS A 44 -8.63 4.74 2.02
N SER A 45 -8.31 5.35 3.15
CA SER A 45 -7.11 6.16 3.29
C SER A 45 -6.57 6.11 4.71
N ALA A 46 -5.28 6.38 4.84
CA ALA A 46 -4.60 6.48 6.13
C ALA A 46 -3.45 7.49 6.03
N ARG A 47 -3.01 8.00 7.19
CA ARG A 47 -1.80 8.82 7.29
C ARG A 47 -0.67 7.99 7.88
N THR A 48 0.53 8.28 7.41
CA THR A 48 1.77 7.69 7.93
C THR A 48 2.18 8.33 9.24
N ASP A 49 2.72 7.50 10.14
CA ASP A 49 3.32 7.91 11.41
C ASP A 49 4.76 8.45 11.23
N GLU A 50 5.43 8.80 12.32
CA GLU A 50 6.83 9.29 12.35
C GLU A 50 7.82 8.31 11.69
N ARG A 51 7.48 7.02 11.64
CA ARG A 51 8.30 5.96 11.01
C ARG A 51 7.97 5.80 9.52
N GLY A 52 7.07 6.63 8.99
CA GLY A 52 6.58 6.56 7.62
C GLY A 52 5.68 5.35 7.38
N LEU A 53 5.04 4.82 8.42
CA LEU A 53 4.20 3.61 8.35
C LEU A 53 2.72 3.97 8.50
N CYS A 54 1.87 3.32 7.73
CA CYS A 54 0.44 3.32 7.97
C CYS A 54 -0.13 1.92 7.78
N ARG A 55 -1.30 1.67 8.34
CA ARG A 55 -2.01 0.41 8.17
C ARG A 55 -3.26 0.62 7.34
N LEU A 56 -3.52 -0.31 6.43
CA LEU A 56 -4.72 -0.32 5.60
C LEU A 56 -5.36 -1.69 5.65
N ARG A 57 -6.68 -1.70 5.49
CA ARG A 57 -7.49 -2.90 5.34
C ARG A 57 -8.37 -2.75 4.10
N LEU A 58 -8.30 -3.74 3.22
CA LEU A 58 -9.07 -3.78 1.98
C LEU A 58 -10.11 -4.90 2.06
N ASP A 59 -11.36 -4.53 1.86
CA ASP A 59 -12.52 -5.41 2.11
C ASP A 59 -13.04 -6.08 0.83
N ALA A 60 -12.41 -5.87 -0.32
CA ALA A 60 -12.77 -6.52 -1.58
C ALA A 60 -11.54 -7.03 -2.35
N PRO A 61 -11.63 -8.22 -2.99
CA PRO A 61 -10.54 -8.80 -3.75
C PRO A 61 -10.27 -8.02 -5.05
N GLY A 62 -9.09 -8.20 -5.61
CA GLY A 62 -8.65 -7.58 -6.86
C GLY A 62 -7.33 -6.81 -6.73
N PHE A 63 -6.95 -6.11 -7.78
CA PHE A 63 -5.77 -5.24 -7.76
C PHE A 63 -6.14 -3.84 -7.28
N TRP A 64 -5.39 -3.35 -6.30
CA TRP A 64 -5.57 -2.06 -5.69
C TRP A 64 -4.33 -1.21 -5.90
N LYS A 65 -4.53 -0.03 -6.48
CA LYS A 65 -3.50 1.00 -6.57
C LYS A 65 -3.50 1.81 -5.28
N LEU A 66 -2.35 1.84 -4.62
CA LEU A 66 -2.06 2.68 -3.48
C LEU A 66 -1.35 3.92 -4.00
N VAL A 67 -1.85 5.10 -3.64
CA VAL A 67 -1.22 6.38 -4.00
C VAL A 67 -0.85 7.10 -2.71
N ALA A 68 0.43 7.42 -2.55
CA ALA A 68 0.90 8.25 -1.46
C ALA A 68 1.11 9.67 -1.97
N ALA A 69 0.47 10.62 -1.31
CA ALA A 69 0.63 12.05 -1.55
C ALA A 69 0.90 12.78 -0.23
N LYS A 70 1.62 13.88 -0.28
CA LYS A 70 1.84 14.75 0.88
C LYS A 70 1.81 16.20 0.43
N SER A 71 1.12 17.04 1.18
CA SER A 71 1.10 18.47 0.92
C SER A 71 2.52 19.04 0.99
N PRO A 72 2.88 19.99 0.09
CA PRO A 72 4.16 20.64 0.14
C PRO A 72 4.31 21.45 1.44
N THR A 73 5.57 21.68 1.81
CA THR A 73 5.98 22.52 2.93
C THR A 73 6.86 23.65 2.41
N ASP A 74 7.18 24.63 3.23
CA ASP A 74 8.04 25.76 2.84
C ASP A 74 9.41 25.33 2.29
N ARG A 75 9.90 24.15 2.71
CA ARG A 75 11.23 23.63 2.33
C ARG A 75 11.20 22.48 1.33
N VAL A 76 10.11 21.72 1.28
CA VAL A 76 10.04 20.46 0.51
C VAL A 76 8.70 20.34 -0.20
N ALA A 77 8.77 20.12 -1.52
CA ALA A 77 7.65 19.68 -2.34
C ALA A 77 7.73 18.17 -2.55
N TYR A 78 6.59 17.48 -2.60
CA TYR A 78 6.53 16.03 -2.75
C TYR A 78 5.85 15.63 -4.06
N GLU A 79 6.54 14.84 -4.87
CA GLU A 79 5.92 14.12 -5.99
C GLU A 79 5.21 12.86 -5.45
N PRO A 80 3.94 12.63 -5.83
CA PRO A 80 3.21 11.44 -5.41
C PRO A 80 3.88 10.13 -5.87
N GLY A 81 3.77 9.11 -5.03
CA GLY A 81 4.24 7.76 -5.29
C GLY A 81 3.07 6.80 -5.42
N SER A 82 3.24 5.68 -6.14
CA SER A 82 2.22 4.64 -6.15
C SER A 82 2.78 3.23 -6.18
N ALA A 83 2.00 2.29 -5.65
CA ALA A 83 2.28 0.86 -5.67
C ALA A 83 1.00 0.07 -5.93
N LEU A 84 1.15 -1.18 -6.38
CA LEU A 84 0.04 -2.11 -6.59
C LEU A 84 0.08 -3.22 -5.54
N VAL A 85 -1.08 -3.51 -4.95
CA VAL A 85 -1.31 -4.65 -4.07
C VAL A 85 -2.43 -5.51 -4.62
N ARG A 86 -2.25 -6.82 -4.58
CA ARG A 86 -3.27 -7.81 -4.92
C ARG A 86 -3.98 -8.27 -3.66
N VAL A 87 -5.29 -8.06 -3.61
CA VAL A 87 -6.13 -8.57 -2.54
C VAL A 87 -6.76 -9.87 -3.01
N VAL A 88 -6.52 -10.96 -2.27
CA VAL A 88 -7.01 -12.30 -2.60
C VAL A 88 -8.16 -12.72 -1.68
N SER A 89 -9.17 -13.38 -2.23
CA SER A 89 -10.24 -13.92 -1.40
C SER A 89 -9.72 -15.08 -0.54
N THR A 90 -10.09 -15.10 0.74
CA THR A 90 -9.76 -16.21 1.65
C THR A 90 -10.39 -17.53 1.21
N ALA A 91 -11.47 -17.50 0.42
CA ALA A 91 -12.05 -18.68 -0.23
C ALA A 91 -11.09 -19.35 -1.23
N SER A 92 -10.12 -18.63 -1.78
CA SER A 92 -9.11 -19.18 -2.71
C SER A 92 -8.16 -20.17 -2.01
N ARG A 93 -8.06 -20.13 -0.68
CA ARG A 93 -7.29 -21.10 0.12
C ARG A 93 -7.98 -22.46 0.30
N ARG A 94 -9.23 -22.62 -0.16
CA ARG A 94 -10.07 -23.82 0.03
C ARG A 94 -10.35 -24.61 -1.25
N ARG A 95 -9.46 -24.61 -2.25
CA ARG A 95 -9.51 -25.63 -3.31
C ARG A 95 -8.46 -26.70 -3.03
N PRO A 96 -8.78 -27.80 -2.30
CA PRO A 96 -8.01 -29.01 -2.48
C PRO A 96 -8.16 -29.41 -3.95
N HIS A 97 -7.04 -29.56 -4.62
CA HIS A 97 -6.96 -30.07 -5.98
C HIS A 97 -7.53 -31.50 -5.94
N ARG A 98 -8.81 -31.65 -6.29
CA ARG A 98 -9.43 -32.95 -6.44
C ARG A 98 -8.81 -33.58 -7.69
N LEU A 99 -7.78 -34.41 -7.48
CA LEU A 99 -7.34 -35.40 -8.45
C LEU A 99 -8.56 -36.30 -8.72
N VAL A 100 -9.29 -36.00 -9.78
CA VAL A 100 -10.25 -36.95 -10.34
C VAL A 100 -9.40 -37.99 -11.08
N GLY A 101 -9.03 -39.04 -10.34
CA GLY A 101 -8.58 -40.28 -10.94
C GLY A 101 -9.75 -40.92 -11.66
N SER A 102 -9.65 -40.97 -12.97
CA SER A 102 -10.48 -41.74 -13.88
C SER A 102 -10.42 -43.24 -13.54
N ARG A 103 -11.58 -43.88 -13.43
CA ARG A 103 -11.77 -45.32 -13.60
C ARG A 103 -12.73 -45.54 -14.76
#